data_AF-A0A162TWD2-F1
#
_entry.id   AF-A0A162TWD2-F1
#
_cell.length_a   1.000
_cell.length_b   1.000
_cell.length_c   1.000
_cell.angle_alpha   90.00
_cell.angle_beta   90.00
_cell.angle_gamma   90.00
#
_symmetry.space_group_name_H-M   'P 1'
#
loop_
_entity.id
_entity.type
_entity.pdbx_description
1 polymer ?
#
loop_
_entity_poly.entity_id
_entity_poly.type
_entity_poly.pdbx_seq_one_letter_code
_entity_poly.pdbx_strand_id
1 'polypeptide(L)'
;MPTKQLGEFVLYALSETSNLSWCNIIHKAKVDHVVMMYAQGLNCNYFGVDDTTTPYVDLEQLKESVGKAAMPFLTKQAKYMITNQISGKNGRFNSPVADILQCNMSNSKKERLAKEKQIKMQKYKDNMREFYMVTLEEMKKIDYPIPPFLDPSVTLPDGWKETHPASEPLKEGEQKRLIAVDCEMVLTVKGSSLARITLI
;
A
#
# COMPACT_ATOMS: atom_id res chain seq x y z
N MET A 1 -0.99 -19.32 10.56
CA MET A 1 -0.51 -17.92 10.67
C MET A 1 -1.56 -16.95 10.11
N PRO A 2 -1.74 -15.72 10.63
CA PRO A 2 -2.56 -14.69 9.97
C PRO A 2 -1.78 -13.95 8.87
N THR A 3 -2.46 -13.53 7.79
CA THR A 3 -1.84 -12.80 6.66
C THR A 3 -1.02 -11.57 7.09
N LYS A 4 -1.45 -10.87 8.15
CA LYS A 4 -0.71 -9.72 8.69
C LYS A 4 0.73 -10.07 9.11
N GLN A 5 0.95 -11.27 9.66
CA GLN A 5 2.29 -11.71 10.07
C GLN A 5 3.21 -11.94 8.87
N LEU A 6 2.67 -12.23 7.67
CA LEU A 6 3.48 -12.29 6.45
C LEU A 6 4.02 -10.91 6.06
N GLY A 7 3.19 -9.85 6.18
CA GLY A 7 3.65 -8.48 5.94
C GLY A 7 4.72 -8.04 6.96
N GLU A 8 4.53 -8.38 8.24
CA GLU A 8 5.53 -8.15 9.29
C GLU A 8 6.83 -8.92 9.03
N PHE A 9 6.75 -10.14 8.47
CA PHE A 9 7.92 -10.90 8.03
C PHE A 9 8.68 -10.24 6.89
N VAL A 10 7.98 -9.72 5.87
CA VAL A 10 8.63 -8.99 4.78
C VAL A 10 9.37 -7.75 5.29
N LEU A 11 8.73 -6.98 6.18
CA LEU A 11 9.36 -5.84 6.84
C LEU A 11 10.55 -6.28 7.69
N TYR A 12 10.40 -7.34 8.49
CA TYR A 12 11.50 -7.89 9.28
C TYR A 12 12.67 -8.37 8.41
N ALA A 13 12.42 -8.94 7.23
CA ALA A 13 13.47 -9.38 6.33
C ALA A 13 14.24 -8.22 5.69
N LEU A 14 13.54 -7.12 5.33
CA LEU A 14 14.11 -6.02 4.53
C LEU A 14 14.50 -4.76 5.33
N SER A 15 14.11 -4.64 6.60
CA SER A 15 14.35 -3.44 7.41
C SER A 15 15.02 -3.79 8.74
N GLU A 16 15.57 -2.81 9.46
CA GLU A 16 16.21 -3.01 10.78
C GLU A 16 15.21 -3.14 11.95
N THR A 17 14.04 -3.71 11.70
CA THR A 17 13.03 -3.94 12.77
C THR A 17 13.42 -5.08 13.71
N SER A 18 12.80 -5.08 14.89
CA SER A 18 12.98 -6.10 15.93
C SER A 18 12.59 -7.50 15.44
N ASN A 19 13.24 -8.52 16.02
CA ASN A 19 12.94 -9.92 15.72
C ASN A 19 11.47 -10.26 15.95
N LEU A 20 10.92 -11.13 15.10
CA LEU A 20 9.59 -11.68 15.27
C LEU A 20 9.62 -12.77 16.34
N SER A 21 8.56 -12.86 17.16
CA SER A 21 8.48 -13.87 18.22
C SER A 21 8.49 -15.31 17.70
N TRP A 22 8.15 -15.50 16.43
CA TRP A 22 8.01 -16.79 15.77
C TRP A 22 9.05 -17.04 14.67
N CYS A 23 9.92 -16.07 14.35
CA CYS A 23 10.90 -16.19 13.28
C CYS A 23 12.17 -15.37 13.54
N ASN A 24 13.33 -15.98 13.28
CA ASN A 24 14.62 -15.33 13.32
C ASN A 24 15.38 -15.63 12.02
N ILE A 25 15.85 -14.59 11.33
CA ILE A 25 16.63 -14.73 10.08
C ILE A 25 18.13 -14.68 10.43
N ILE A 26 18.81 -15.80 10.21
CA ILE A 26 20.27 -15.89 10.35
C ILE A 26 20.91 -15.18 9.15
N HIS A 27 21.89 -14.30 9.42
CA HIS A 27 22.57 -13.48 8.40
C HIS A 27 21.62 -12.58 7.59
N LYS A 28 20.66 -11.93 8.25
CA LYS A 28 19.72 -10.98 7.65
C LYS A 28 20.36 -9.94 6.71
N ALA A 29 21.58 -9.49 7.00
CA ALA A 29 22.33 -8.56 6.14
C ALA A 29 22.64 -9.09 4.72
N LYS A 30 22.46 -10.39 4.45
CA LYS A 30 22.63 -11.01 3.13
C LYS A 30 21.31 -11.10 2.34
N VAL A 31 20.20 -10.61 2.89
CA VAL A 31 18.89 -10.64 2.23
C VAL A 31 18.71 -9.36 1.44
N ASP A 32 19.03 -9.40 0.15
CA ASP A 32 18.87 -8.23 -0.74
C ASP A 32 17.43 -8.07 -1.21
N HIS A 33 16.74 -9.19 -1.46
CA HIS A 33 15.42 -9.22 -2.08
C HIS A 33 14.52 -10.30 -1.47
N VAL A 34 13.23 -9.97 -1.35
CA VAL A 34 12.18 -10.91 -0.95
C VAL A 34 11.13 -10.93 -2.06
N VAL A 35 10.86 -12.11 -2.61
CA VAL A 35 9.85 -12.32 -3.65
C VAL A 35 8.65 -13.04 -3.04
N MET A 36 7.46 -12.44 -3.19
CA MET A 36 6.20 -13.05 -2.80
C MET A 36 5.41 -13.41 -4.05
N MET A 37 5.14 -14.70 -4.24
CA MET A 37 4.33 -15.21 -5.35
C MET A 37 2.98 -15.67 -4.83
N TYR A 38 1.90 -15.12 -5.40
CA TYR A 38 0.54 -15.58 -5.12
C TYR A 38 0.07 -16.52 -6.24
N ALA A 39 0.03 -17.82 -5.95
CA ALA A 39 -0.46 -18.84 -6.87
C ALA A 39 -1.85 -19.31 -6.44
N GLN A 40 -2.87 -18.89 -7.20
CA GLN A 40 -4.25 -19.29 -6.93
C GLN A 40 -4.44 -20.80 -7.11
N GLY A 41 -5.25 -21.39 -6.24
CA GLY A 41 -5.61 -22.80 -6.32
C GLY A 41 -4.65 -23.74 -5.59
N LEU A 42 -3.48 -23.30 -5.11
CA LEU A 42 -2.63 -24.15 -4.28
C LEU A 42 -3.20 -24.27 -2.86
N ASN A 43 -3.35 -25.52 -2.39
CA ASN A 43 -3.81 -25.85 -1.06
C ASN A 43 -2.76 -26.73 -0.33
N CYS A 44 -2.62 -26.56 0.99
CA CYS A 44 -1.70 -27.35 1.82
C CYS A 44 -2.00 -28.85 1.78
N ASN A 45 -3.26 -29.24 1.56
CA ASN A 45 -3.67 -30.65 1.43
C ASN A 45 -2.98 -31.35 0.25
N TYR A 46 -2.59 -30.62 -0.80
CA TYR A 46 -1.85 -31.19 -1.92
C TYR A 46 -0.45 -31.68 -1.52
N PHE A 47 0.08 -31.15 -0.43
CA PHE A 47 1.36 -31.53 0.14
C PHE A 47 1.23 -32.55 1.28
N GLY A 48 0.02 -33.09 1.51
CA GLY A 48 -0.23 -34.05 2.58
C GLY A 48 -0.31 -33.43 3.98
N VAL A 49 -0.64 -32.13 4.07
CA VAL A 49 -0.84 -31.42 5.33
C VAL A 49 -2.32 -31.37 5.66
N ASP A 50 -2.75 -32.23 6.57
CA ASP A 50 -4.14 -32.31 7.06
C ASP A 50 -4.38 -31.40 8.27
N ASP A 51 -3.34 -31.21 9.10
CA ASP A 51 -3.39 -30.33 10.26
C ASP A 51 -2.82 -28.95 9.93
N THR A 52 -3.69 -27.94 9.91
CA THR A 52 -3.33 -26.53 9.69
C THR A 52 -3.24 -25.72 10.99
N THR A 53 -3.39 -26.38 12.16
CA THR A 53 -3.20 -25.73 13.46
C THR A 53 -1.72 -25.49 13.75
N THR A 54 -0.85 -26.36 13.24
CA THR A 54 0.60 -26.21 13.35
C THR A 54 1.09 -25.10 12.40
N PRO A 55 1.83 -24.08 12.89
CA PRO A 55 2.17 -22.89 12.10
C PRO A 55 3.22 -23.14 11.00
N TYR A 56 4.00 -24.20 11.13
CA TYR A 56 4.98 -24.63 10.14
C TYR A 56 5.01 -26.15 10.04
N VAL A 57 5.42 -26.65 8.89
CA VAL A 57 5.58 -28.07 8.59
C VAL A 57 6.96 -28.30 7.99
N ASP A 58 7.67 -29.31 8.49
CA ASP A 58 8.94 -29.75 7.90
C ASP A 58 8.65 -30.53 6.60
N LEU A 59 9.17 -30.01 5.49
CA LEU A 59 8.94 -30.58 4.16
C LEU A 59 9.62 -31.94 3.97
N GLU A 60 10.69 -32.23 4.72
CA GLU A 60 11.36 -33.54 4.67
C GLU A 60 10.51 -34.63 5.34
N GLN A 61 9.73 -34.26 6.35
CA GLN A 61 8.87 -35.17 7.12
C GLN A 61 7.50 -35.38 6.48
N LEU A 62 7.22 -34.73 5.35
CA LEU A 62 5.97 -34.91 4.63
C LEU A 62 5.85 -36.31 4.04
N LYS A 63 4.68 -36.91 4.27
CA LYS A 63 4.24 -38.12 3.58
C LYS A 63 4.22 -37.89 2.06
N GLU A 64 4.32 -38.98 1.30
CA GLU A 64 4.18 -38.86 -0.15
C GLU A 64 2.81 -38.32 -0.53
N SER A 65 2.83 -37.32 -1.40
CA SER A 65 1.67 -36.53 -1.81
C SER A 65 1.84 -36.04 -3.24
N VAL A 66 0.74 -35.65 -3.88
CA VAL A 66 0.75 -35.18 -5.27
C VAL A 66 1.66 -33.95 -5.42
N GLY A 67 1.64 -33.04 -4.46
CA GLY A 67 2.50 -31.84 -4.44
C GLY A 67 3.99 -32.20 -4.32
N LYS A 68 4.35 -33.17 -3.48
CA LYS A 68 5.73 -33.62 -3.32
C LYS A 68 6.26 -34.30 -4.59
N ALA A 69 5.43 -35.12 -5.24
CA ALA A 69 5.77 -35.79 -6.50
C ALA A 69 5.84 -34.81 -7.69
N ALA A 70 4.91 -33.86 -7.78
CA ALA A 70 4.84 -32.90 -8.89
C ALA A 70 5.81 -31.73 -8.76
N MET A 71 6.23 -31.37 -7.53
CA MET A 71 7.12 -30.23 -7.26
C MET A 71 8.33 -30.62 -6.39
N PRO A 72 9.20 -31.53 -6.87
CA PRO A 72 10.36 -32.01 -6.10
C PRO A 72 11.41 -30.93 -5.84
N PHE A 73 11.35 -29.79 -6.52
CA PHE A 73 12.26 -28.67 -6.27
C PHE A 73 11.92 -27.94 -4.96
N LEU A 74 10.63 -27.86 -4.59
CA LEU A 74 10.20 -27.16 -3.38
C LEU A 74 10.76 -27.84 -2.13
N THR A 75 10.72 -29.17 -2.09
CA THR A 75 11.25 -29.95 -0.96
C THR A 75 12.78 -30.01 -0.93
N LYS A 76 13.46 -29.67 -2.03
CA LYS A 76 14.93 -29.56 -2.06
C LYS A 76 15.44 -28.18 -1.64
N GLN A 77 14.72 -27.12 -1.98
CA GLN A 77 15.15 -25.73 -1.74
C GLN A 77 14.60 -25.17 -0.44
N ALA A 78 13.42 -25.60 -0.02
CA ALA A 78 12.81 -25.18 1.22
C ALA A 78 12.79 -26.36 2.21
N LYS A 79 13.16 -26.07 3.45
CA LYS A 79 13.03 -27.02 4.57
C LYS A 79 11.66 -26.93 5.23
N TYR A 80 11.11 -25.72 5.32
CA TYR A 80 9.88 -25.47 6.06
C TYR A 80 8.81 -24.86 5.16
N MET A 81 7.57 -25.33 5.30
CA MET A 81 6.37 -24.69 4.77
C MET A 81 5.60 -24.04 5.92
N ILE A 82 5.23 -22.78 5.76
CA ILE A 82 4.41 -22.06 6.75
C ILE A 82 2.95 -22.12 6.29
N THR A 83 2.06 -22.55 7.19
CA THR A 83 0.62 -22.60 6.91
C THR A 83 -0.02 -21.26 7.28
N ASN A 84 -0.69 -20.61 6.32
CA ASN A 84 -1.39 -19.35 6.54
C ASN A 84 -2.90 -19.55 6.46
N GLN A 85 -3.63 -19.06 7.45
CA GLN A 85 -5.08 -18.99 7.42
C GLN A 85 -5.48 -17.69 6.72
N ILE A 86 -6.10 -17.83 5.56
CA ILE A 86 -6.60 -16.69 4.80
C ILE A 86 -7.87 -16.17 5.47
N SER A 87 -7.92 -14.86 5.72
CA SER A 87 -9.09 -14.21 6.28
C SER A 87 -10.22 -14.16 5.22
N GLY A 88 -11.46 -14.41 5.63
CA GLY A 88 -12.61 -14.40 4.73
C GLY A 88 -13.93 -14.69 5.45
N LYS A 89 -15.04 -14.30 4.83
CA LYS A 89 -16.39 -14.77 5.20
C LYS A 89 -16.84 -15.80 4.18
N ASN A 90 -17.73 -16.72 4.54
CA ASN A 90 -18.20 -17.80 3.66
C ASN A 90 -18.43 -17.32 2.22
N GLY A 91 -17.63 -17.83 1.27
CA GLY A 91 -17.70 -17.52 -0.16
C GLY A 91 -16.96 -16.25 -0.62
N ARG A 92 -16.30 -15.50 0.26
CA ARG A 92 -15.50 -14.31 -0.07
C ARG A 92 -14.16 -14.35 0.67
N PHE A 93 -13.10 -14.63 -0.08
CA PHE A 93 -11.72 -14.49 0.41
C PHE A 93 -11.32 -13.02 0.40
N ASN A 94 -10.70 -12.54 1.48
CA ASN A 94 -9.98 -11.28 1.42
C ASN A 94 -8.70 -11.51 0.62
N SER A 95 -8.31 -10.53 -0.20
CA SER A 95 -7.07 -10.60 -0.96
C SER A 95 -5.88 -10.56 0.01
N PRO A 96 -5.06 -11.63 0.11
CA PRO A 96 -3.92 -11.62 1.01
C PRO A 96 -2.91 -10.54 0.63
N VAL A 97 -2.82 -10.23 -0.67
CA VAL A 97 -1.99 -9.15 -1.19
C VAL A 97 -2.47 -7.79 -0.70
N ALA A 98 -3.79 -7.54 -0.74
CA ALA A 98 -4.34 -6.29 -0.24
C ALA A 98 -4.11 -6.13 1.27
N ASP A 99 -4.28 -7.21 2.05
CA ASP A 99 -4.03 -7.20 3.50
C ASP A 99 -2.57 -6.91 3.85
N ILE A 100 -1.62 -7.39 3.04
CA ILE A 100 -0.17 -7.16 3.22
C ILE A 100 0.23 -5.73 2.84
N LEU A 101 -0.33 -5.20 1.75
CA LEU A 101 -0.02 -3.85 1.26
C LEU A 101 -0.67 -2.74 2.11
N GLN A 102 -1.63 -3.08 2.96
CA GLN A 102 -2.27 -2.11 3.86
C GLN A 102 -1.37 -1.77 5.05
N CYS A 103 -0.91 -0.52 5.11
CA CYS A 103 -0.27 0.00 6.32
C CYS A 103 -1.30 0.17 7.44
N ASN A 104 -1.14 -0.60 8.52
CA ASN A 104 -1.98 -0.47 9.70
C ASN A 104 -1.68 0.84 10.44
N MET A 105 -2.60 1.81 10.35
CA MET A 105 -2.57 2.96 11.24
C MET A 105 -3.03 2.56 12.65
N SER A 106 -2.42 3.15 13.69
CA SER A 106 -2.88 2.96 15.07
C SER A 106 -4.35 3.37 15.21
N ASN A 107 -5.09 2.73 16.12
CA ASN A 107 -6.49 3.07 16.39
C ASN A 107 -6.63 4.56 16.76
N SER A 108 -5.71 5.08 17.56
CA SER A 108 -5.65 6.51 17.92
C SER A 108 -5.49 7.41 16.69
N LYS A 109 -4.63 7.04 15.74
CA LYS A 109 -4.43 7.81 14.49
C LYS A 109 -5.67 7.72 13.59
N LYS A 110 -6.30 6.54 13.49
CA LYS A 110 -7.56 6.36 12.74
C LYS A 110 -8.68 7.23 13.31
N GLU A 111 -8.86 7.22 14.63
CA GLU A 111 -9.88 8.06 15.31
C GLU A 111 -9.59 9.54 15.13
N ARG A 112 -8.33 9.98 15.28
CA ARG A 112 -7.94 11.37 15.06
C ARG A 112 -8.29 11.83 13.64
N LEU A 113 -7.92 11.04 12.63
CA LEU A 113 -8.21 11.36 11.23
C LEU A 113 -9.71 11.37 10.93
N ALA A 114 -10.48 10.46 11.53
CA ALA A 114 -11.94 10.44 11.39
C ALA A 114 -12.59 11.70 11.99
N LYS A 115 -12.13 12.13 13.18
CA LYS A 115 -12.58 13.38 13.82
C LYS A 115 -12.22 14.61 13.00
N GLU A 116 -10.97 14.71 12.53
CA GLU A 116 -10.50 15.81 11.67
C GLU A 116 -11.35 15.91 10.39
N LYS A 117 -11.63 14.77 9.75
CA LYS A 117 -12.50 14.70 8.58
C LYS A 117 -13.93 15.16 8.89
N GLN A 118 -14.50 14.74 10.02
CA GLN A 118 -15.85 15.12 10.42
C GLN A 118 -15.97 16.63 10.68
N ILE A 119 -14.98 17.22 11.37
CA ILE A 119 -14.91 18.66 11.63
C ILE A 119 -14.81 19.43 10.31
N LYS A 120 -13.91 19.02 9.41
CA LYS A 120 -13.77 19.64 8.07
C LYS A 120 -15.08 19.53 7.28
N MET A 121 -15.76 18.39 7.34
CA MET A 121 -17.02 18.18 6.63
C MET A 121 -18.16 19.04 7.17
N GLN A 122 -18.22 19.26 8.48
CA GLN A 122 -19.18 20.21 9.08
C GLN A 122 -18.87 21.65 8.67
N LYS A 123 -17.59 22.05 8.68
CA LYS A 123 -17.16 23.41 8.30
C LYS A 123 -17.52 23.76 6.87
N TYR A 124 -17.40 22.81 5.95
CA TYR A 124 -17.62 23.03 4.51
C TYR A 124 -18.91 22.39 3.99
N LYS A 125 -19.88 22.12 4.86
CA LYS A 125 -21.15 21.47 4.48
C LYS A 125 -21.87 22.21 3.35
N ASP A 126 -21.91 23.53 3.43
CA ASP A 126 -22.61 24.40 2.46
C ASP A 126 -21.72 24.79 1.27
N ASN A 127 -20.41 24.50 1.33
CA ASN A 127 -19.46 24.77 0.26
C ASN A 127 -18.48 23.60 0.09
N MET A 128 -18.99 22.47 -0.40
CA MET A 128 -18.23 21.24 -0.59
C MET A 128 -17.07 21.39 -1.59
N ARG A 129 -17.00 22.46 -2.37
CA ARG A 129 -15.88 22.69 -3.29
C ARG A 129 -14.61 23.09 -2.56
N GLU A 130 -14.74 23.97 -1.57
CA GLU A 130 -13.64 24.39 -0.69
C GLU A 130 -13.21 23.25 0.24
N PHE A 131 -14.07 22.25 0.49
CA PHE A 131 -13.71 21.05 1.26
C PHE A 131 -12.51 20.31 0.66
N TYR A 132 -12.42 20.27 -0.68
CA TYR A 132 -11.34 19.58 -1.40
C TYR A 132 -10.07 20.44 -1.56
N MET A 133 -10.10 21.72 -1.16
CA MET A 133 -8.93 22.57 -1.21
C MET A 133 -8.00 22.29 -0.01
N VAL A 134 -6.71 22.21 -0.29
CA VAL A 134 -5.65 22.06 0.70
C VAL A 134 -5.17 23.46 1.08
N THR A 135 -5.11 23.74 2.38
CA THR A 135 -4.57 25.01 2.90
C THR A 135 -3.05 25.03 2.86
N LEU A 136 -2.43 26.21 2.87
CA LEU A 136 -0.97 26.34 2.91
C LEU A 136 -0.33 25.59 4.10
N GLU A 137 -0.96 25.66 5.27
CA GLU A 137 -0.48 24.94 6.46
C GLU A 137 -0.59 23.41 6.32
N GLU A 138 -1.65 22.92 5.69
CA GLU A 138 -1.79 21.49 5.36
C GLU A 138 -0.71 21.07 4.34
N MET A 139 -0.43 21.90 3.32
CA MET A 139 0.63 21.64 2.33
C MET A 139 2.00 21.53 3.01
N LYS A 140 2.36 22.49 3.86
CA LYS A 140 3.61 22.47 4.64
C LYS A 140 3.71 21.21 5.52
N LYS A 141 2.61 20.84 6.18
CA LYS A 141 2.57 19.68 7.08
C LYS A 141 2.78 18.35 6.37
N ILE A 142 2.31 18.21 5.13
CA ILE A 142 2.42 16.98 4.34
C ILE A 142 3.58 17.03 3.33
N ASP A 143 4.43 18.05 3.41
CA ASP A 143 5.54 18.30 2.48
C ASP A 143 5.08 18.32 1.01
N TYR A 144 3.91 18.91 0.77
CA TYR A 144 3.38 19.10 -0.58
C TYR A 144 4.06 20.30 -1.25
N PRO A 145 4.42 20.22 -2.54
CA PRO A 145 5.01 21.35 -3.26
C PRO A 145 4.14 22.62 -3.15
N ILE A 146 4.73 23.68 -2.61
CA ILE A 146 4.04 24.96 -2.41
C ILE A 146 4.20 25.80 -3.69
N PRO A 147 3.11 26.28 -4.31
CA PRO A 147 3.21 27.15 -5.47
C PRO A 147 3.70 28.56 -5.07
N PRO A 148 4.52 29.23 -5.91
CA PRO A 148 5.07 30.57 -5.62
C PRO A 148 4.02 31.63 -5.25
N PHE A 149 2.80 31.55 -5.79
CA PHE A 149 1.72 32.50 -5.47
C PHE A 149 1.27 32.41 -4.01
N LEU A 150 1.49 31.27 -3.34
CA LEU A 150 1.22 31.09 -1.91
C LEU A 150 2.44 31.38 -1.04
N ASP A 151 3.65 31.24 -1.59
CA ASP A 151 4.90 31.49 -0.88
C ASP A 151 5.96 32.08 -1.82
N PRO A 152 6.24 33.40 -1.74
CA PRO A 152 7.20 34.08 -2.59
C PRO A 152 8.64 33.59 -2.45
N SER A 153 8.97 32.82 -1.41
CA SER A 153 10.31 32.25 -1.23
C SER A 153 10.57 31.04 -2.14
N VAL A 154 9.51 30.45 -2.71
CA VAL A 154 9.62 29.28 -3.58
C VAL A 154 10.01 29.70 -5.00
N THR A 155 11.06 29.07 -5.52
CA THR A 155 11.48 29.20 -6.92
C THR A 155 11.16 27.91 -7.67
N LEU A 156 10.46 28.02 -8.80
CA LEU A 156 10.15 26.87 -9.65
C LEU A 156 11.39 26.44 -10.46
N PRO A 157 11.57 25.13 -10.71
CA PRO A 157 12.64 24.67 -11.59
C PRO A 157 12.45 25.13 -13.03
N ASP A 158 13.54 25.12 -13.81
CA ASP A 158 13.49 25.52 -15.21
C ASP A 158 12.46 24.71 -16.02
N GLY A 159 11.68 25.43 -16.83
CA GLY A 159 10.61 24.84 -17.65
C GLY A 159 9.28 24.60 -16.94
N TRP A 160 9.22 24.73 -15.60
CA TRP A 160 7.95 24.66 -14.87
C TRP A 160 7.11 25.91 -15.09
N LYS A 161 5.79 25.72 -15.09
CA LYS A 161 4.80 26.80 -15.24
C LYS A 161 3.88 26.80 -14.04
N GLU A 162 3.65 28.00 -13.51
CA GLU A 162 2.66 28.22 -12.47
C GLU A 162 1.28 28.49 -13.08
N THR A 163 0.23 27.98 -12.42
CA THR A 163 -1.14 28.38 -12.68
C THR A 163 -1.54 29.48 -11.71
N HIS A 164 -2.07 30.58 -12.21
CA HIS A 164 -2.53 31.69 -11.36
C HIS A 164 -4.03 31.56 -11.04
N PRO A 165 -4.47 32.05 -9.86
CA PRO A 165 -5.88 32.21 -9.59
C PRO A 165 -6.53 33.14 -10.63
N ALA A 166 -7.83 32.98 -10.85
CA ALA A 166 -8.59 33.86 -11.74
C ALA A 166 -8.43 35.33 -11.28
N SER A 167 -8.12 36.22 -12.22
CA SER A 167 -7.92 37.65 -11.96
C SER A 167 -9.22 38.35 -11.57
N GLU A 168 -10.35 37.86 -12.08
CA GLU A 168 -11.68 38.38 -11.76
C GLU A 168 -12.35 37.49 -10.70
N PRO A 169 -13.00 38.11 -9.69
CA PRO A 169 -13.81 37.36 -8.76
C PRO A 169 -14.99 36.71 -9.49
N LEU A 170 -15.47 35.58 -8.96
CA LEU A 170 -16.71 34.98 -9.43
C LEU A 170 -17.85 35.99 -9.34
N LYS A 171 -18.71 36.02 -10.36
CA LYS A 171 -19.93 36.84 -10.30
C LYS A 171 -20.84 36.32 -9.20
N GLU A 172 -21.68 37.21 -8.66
CA GLU A 172 -22.66 36.81 -7.65
C GLU A 172 -23.57 35.69 -8.20
N GLY A 173 -23.64 34.57 -7.47
CA GLY A 173 -24.37 33.37 -7.89
C GLY A 173 -23.57 32.37 -8.74
N GLU A 174 -22.39 32.72 -9.26
CA GLU A 174 -21.50 31.77 -9.94
C GLU A 174 -20.73 30.91 -8.94
N GLN A 175 -20.47 29.66 -9.33
CA GLN A 175 -19.78 28.69 -8.49
C GLN A 175 -18.55 28.13 -9.22
N LYS A 176 -17.45 27.91 -8.48
CA LYS A 176 -16.23 27.28 -9.03
C LYS A 176 -16.56 25.94 -9.69
N ARG A 177 -16.07 25.70 -10.90
CA ARG A 177 -16.11 24.35 -11.51
C ARG A 177 -14.96 23.53 -10.94
N LEU A 178 -15.28 22.36 -10.38
CA LEU A 178 -14.27 21.36 -10.04
C LEU A 178 -13.98 20.55 -11.30
N ILE A 179 -12.69 20.36 -11.59
CA ILE A 179 -12.20 19.51 -12.67
C ILE A 179 -11.22 18.53 -12.03
N ALA A 180 -11.45 17.23 -12.22
CA ALA A 180 -10.48 16.23 -11.79
C ALA A 180 -9.45 16.02 -12.90
N VAL A 181 -8.18 15.93 -12.51
CA VAL A 181 -7.06 15.68 -13.42
C VAL A 181 -6.47 14.34 -13.07
N ASP A 182 -6.35 13.47 -14.07
CA ASP A 182 -5.62 12.21 -13.96
C ASP A 182 -4.56 12.12 -15.05
N CYS A 183 -3.44 11.48 -14.76
CA CYS A 183 -2.33 11.37 -15.69
C CYS A 183 -1.74 9.96 -15.71
N GLU A 184 -1.44 9.48 -16.92
CA GLU A 184 -0.68 8.25 -17.14
C GLU A 184 0.74 8.64 -17.51
N MET A 185 1.72 8.05 -16.84
CA MET A 185 3.14 8.24 -17.12
C MET A 185 3.79 6.95 -17.58
N VAL A 186 4.85 7.06 -18.38
CA VAL A 186 5.65 5.94 -18.88
C VAL A 186 7.13 6.16 -18.58
N LEU A 187 7.86 5.08 -18.38
CA LEU A 187 9.32 5.13 -18.23
C LEU A 187 9.98 5.16 -19.61
N THR A 188 10.86 6.15 -19.83
CA THR A 188 11.63 6.32 -21.07
C THR A 188 13.13 6.20 -20.79
N VAL A 189 13.95 6.17 -21.84
CA VAL A 189 15.42 6.20 -21.71
C VAL A 189 15.96 7.47 -21.03
N LYS A 190 15.17 8.54 -20.96
CA LYS A 190 15.50 9.79 -20.27
C LYS A 190 14.84 9.92 -18.89
N GLY A 191 14.15 8.87 -18.42
CA GLY A 191 13.38 8.86 -17.18
C GLY A 191 11.86 8.88 -17.39
N SER A 192 11.12 9.16 -16.33
CA SER A 192 9.65 9.21 -16.37
C SER A 192 9.14 10.34 -17.26
N SER A 193 8.17 10.02 -18.12
CA SER A 193 7.53 10.97 -19.03
C SER A 193 6.02 10.85 -18.96
N LEU A 194 5.32 11.98 -19.12
CA LEU A 194 3.88 12.02 -19.25
C LEU A 194 3.46 11.41 -20.59
N ALA A 195 2.48 10.50 -20.57
CA ALA A 195 1.93 9.84 -21.76
C ALA A 195 0.52 10.32 -22.08
N ARG A 196 -0.31 10.55 -21.06
CA ARG A 196 -1.71 10.96 -21.22
C ARG A 196 -2.18 11.81 -20.05
N ILE A 197 -3.00 12.81 -20.34
CA ILE A 197 -3.77 13.58 -19.35
C ILE A 197 -5.26 13.37 -19.64
N THR A 198 -6.05 13.16 -18.60
CA THR A 198 -7.51 13.13 -18.65
C THR A 198 -8.07 14.19 -17.72
N LEU A 199 -9.03 14.98 -18.22
CA LEU A 199 -9.79 15.96 -17.44
C LEU A 199 -11.24 15.46 -17.35
N ILE A 200 -11.79 15.38 -16.13
CA ILE A 200 -13.17 14.95 -15.85
C ILE A 200 -13.93 16.12 -15.22
#